data_AF-A0A2N3FY83-F1
#
_entry.id   AF-A0A2N3FY83-F1
#
_cell.length_a   1.000
_cell.length_b   1.000
_cell.length_c   1.000
_cell.angle_alpha   90.00
_cell.angle_beta   90.00
_cell.angle_gamma   90.00
#
_symmetry.space_group_name_H-M   'P 1'
#
loop_
_entity.id
_entity.type
_entity.pdbx_description
1 polymer ?
#
loop_
_entity_poly.entity_id
_entity_poly.type
_entity_poly.pdbx_seq_one_letter_code
_entity_poly.pdbx_strand_id
1 'polypeptide(L)'
;MRSGAAAAKQSVQSRRLKRLEETHEIQTRVTHRRRKLLTRGGVLAGFGMAMGVYPVMGTIAPPMDGINNVAGIVRGEAPSTAHAILGDGPTLTASFLPLPSPDEQARAMAVNDRYVVSQYLPDCDPTVEATGGNGELNVEALCTLWGGIQLRADAAVALAELNHRFNLKFGRDMCIYEGYRSLSKQYETKRRRGFLAATPGTSVHGWGLAFDLCGGDDRGETKQWIEDNGAAWGWVNPHWAKTRKFEPWHFEYKPGTDAMDYYGSNGWEADGGGAVYDDTTPDTAPAPPKPATTTPPPTEPEPDPAPQPTAGTTAP
;
A
#
# COMPACT_ATOMS: atom_id res chain seq x y z
N MET A 1 35.00 -4.25 -62.16
CA MET A 1 35.45 -3.54 -60.94
C MET A 1 34.29 -2.83 -60.22
N ARG A 2 33.30 -3.55 -59.64
CA ARG A 2 32.18 -2.92 -58.91
C ARG A 2 31.77 -3.56 -57.56
N SER A 3 32.53 -4.55 -57.05
CA SER A 3 32.18 -5.21 -55.77
C SER A 3 32.88 -4.64 -54.52
N GLY A 4 33.85 -3.73 -54.65
CA GLY A 4 34.61 -3.19 -53.51
C GLY A 4 33.91 -2.07 -52.72
N ALA A 5 33.03 -1.29 -53.37
CA ALA A 5 32.45 -0.09 -52.76
C ALA A 5 31.31 -0.39 -51.76
N ALA A 6 30.58 -1.50 -51.93
CA ALA A 6 29.47 -1.87 -51.05
C ALA A 6 29.97 -2.41 -49.69
N ALA A 7 31.00 -3.25 -49.69
CA ALA A 7 31.62 -3.78 -48.48
C ALA A 7 32.29 -2.68 -47.64
N ALA A 8 32.93 -1.70 -48.29
CA ALA A 8 33.50 -0.54 -47.60
C ALA A 8 32.41 0.28 -46.89
N LYS A 9 31.27 0.54 -47.53
CA LYS A 9 30.14 1.28 -46.92
C LYS A 9 29.52 0.56 -45.72
N GLN A 10 29.34 -0.76 -45.79
CA GLN A 10 28.85 -1.56 -44.66
C GLN A 10 29.83 -1.53 -43.48
N SER A 11 31.14 -1.61 -43.74
CA SER A 11 32.16 -1.55 -42.68
C SER A 11 32.24 -0.19 -41.98
N VAL A 12 31.90 0.90 -42.68
CA VAL A 12 31.86 2.25 -42.12
C VAL A 12 30.58 2.46 -41.32
N GLN A 13 29.44 1.91 -41.78
CA GLN A 13 28.18 1.94 -41.02
C GLN A 13 28.27 1.14 -39.72
N SER A 14 28.90 -0.04 -39.72
CA SER A 14 29.08 -0.84 -38.50
C SER A 14 29.98 -0.15 -37.47
N ARG A 15 31.07 0.51 -37.93
CA ARG A 15 31.93 1.32 -37.05
C ARG A 15 31.21 2.55 -36.49
N ARG A 16 30.31 3.17 -37.27
CA ARG A 16 29.50 4.30 -36.82
C ARG A 16 28.49 3.89 -35.75
N LEU A 17 27.82 2.75 -35.92
CA LEU A 17 26.88 2.21 -34.94
C LEU A 17 27.59 1.84 -33.64
N LYS A 18 28.73 1.16 -33.72
CA LYS A 18 29.53 0.83 -32.54
C LYS A 18 29.98 2.07 -31.78
N ARG A 19 30.37 3.13 -32.50
CA ARG A 19 30.72 4.41 -31.87
C ARG A 19 29.51 5.03 -31.17
N LEU A 20 28.32 5.00 -31.76
CA LEU A 20 27.10 5.54 -31.14
C LEU A 20 26.72 4.77 -29.86
N GLU A 21 26.82 3.45 -29.89
CA GLU A 21 26.58 2.59 -28.72
C GLU A 21 27.57 2.86 -27.59
N GLU A 22 28.87 2.93 -27.90
CA GLU A 22 29.91 3.31 -26.95
C GLU A 22 29.68 4.73 -26.39
N THR A 23 29.24 5.69 -27.22
CA THR A 23 28.96 7.06 -26.76
C THR A 23 27.74 7.11 -25.83
N HIS A 24 26.69 6.34 -26.15
CA HIS A 24 25.48 6.24 -25.35
C HIS A 24 25.76 5.56 -24.01
N GLU A 25 26.56 4.51 -23.99
CA GLU A 25 27.00 3.82 -22.77
C GLU A 25 27.87 4.73 -21.86
N ILE A 26 28.74 5.55 -22.45
CA ILE A 26 29.52 6.53 -21.69
C ILE A 26 28.59 7.61 -21.10
N GLN A 27 27.61 8.10 -21.85
CA GLN A 27 26.62 9.06 -21.34
C GLN A 27 25.77 8.49 -20.20
N THR A 28 25.32 7.23 -20.29
CA THR A 28 24.54 6.59 -19.22
C THR A 28 25.39 6.39 -17.96
N ARG A 29 26.65 5.97 -18.06
CA ARG A 29 27.56 5.88 -16.90
C ARG A 29 27.83 7.23 -16.25
N VAL A 30 28.03 8.31 -17.04
CA VAL A 30 28.27 9.66 -16.51
C VAL A 30 27.04 10.20 -15.79
N THR A 31 25.84 10.00 -16.34
CA THR A 31 24.58 10.43 -15.71
C THR A 31 24.26 9.64 -14.44
N HIS A 32 24.57 8.33 -14.40
CA HIS A 32 24.40 7.51 -13.20
C HIS A 32 25.40 7.88 -12.08
N ARG A 33 26.64 8.27 -12.44
CA ARG A 33 27.64 8.75 -11.47
C ARG A 33 27.30 10.13 -10.91
N ARG A 34 26.75 11.04 -11.73
CA ARG A 34 26.22 12.34 -11.28
C ARG A 34 25.01 12.18 -10.36
N ARG A 35 24.09 11.25 -10.67
CA ARG A 35 22.97 10.92 -9.76
C ARG A 35 23.46 10.38 -8.42
N LYS A 36 24.39 9.42 -8.39
CA LYS A 36 24.96 8.89 -7.12
C LYS A 36 25.72 9.93 -6.28
N LEU A 37 26.32 10.96 -6.89
CA LEU A 37 26.99 12.05 -6.17
C LEU A 37 26.01 13.10 -5.62
N LEU A 38 24.89 13.37 -6.31
CA LEU A 38 23.84 14.27 -5.82
C LEU A 38 23.02 13.67 -4.67
N THR A 39 22.81 12.35 -4.63
CA THR A 39 22.07 11.70 -3.53
C THR A 39 22.89 11.52 -2.25
N ARG A 40 24.23 11.61 -2.30
CA ARG A 40 25.10 11.46 -1.12
C ARG A 40 25.63 12.79 -0.55
N GLY A 41 25.40 13.91 -1.22
CA GLY A 41 25.76 15.26 -0.72
C GLY A 41 24.62 16.00 0.00
N GLY A 42 23.35 15.68 -0.29
CA GLY A 42 22.19 16.41 0.25
C GLY A 42 21.80 16.06 1.69
N VAL A 43 22.20 14.89 2.20
CA VAL A 43 21.74 14.39 3.52
C VAL A 43 22.55 14.97 4.69
N LEU A 44 23.72 15.59 4.44
CA LEU A 44 24.57 16.15 5.50
C LEU A 44 24.47 17.69 5.67
N ALA A 45 23.80 18.40 4.77
CA ALA A 45 23.58 19.84 4.91
C ALA A 45 22.29 20.20 5.69
N GLY A 46 21.35 19.26 5.82
CA GLY A 46 20.07 19.47 6.52
C GLY A 46 20.12 19.38 8.05
N PHE A 47 21.15 18.74 8.61
CA PHE A 47 21.29 18.56 10.08
C PHE A 47 22.16 19.62 10.78
N GLY A 48 22.81 20.51 10.02
CA GLY A 48 23.78 21.48 10.56
C GLY A 48 23.24 22.88 10.92
N MET A 49 21.95 23.17 10.70
CA MET A 49 21.41 24.52 10.86
C MET A 49 20.40 24.70 12.02
N ALA A 50 20.25 23.71 12.90
CA ALA A 50 19.31 23.77 14.04
C ALA A 50 19.99 23.75 15.43
N MET A 51 21.31 23.88 15.53
CA MET A 51 22.02 23.96 16.80
C MET A 51 22.95 25.17 16.83
N GLY A 52 22.50 26.23 17.50
CA GLY A 52 23.41 27.28 17.98
C GLY A 52 22.85 28.69 17.92
N VAL A 53 21.86 29.02 18.77
CA VAL A 53 21.92 30.21 19.64
C VAL A 53 21.03 29.93 20.86
N TYR A 54 21.67 29.66 21.99
CA TYR A 54 21.09 29.96 23.31
C TYR A 54 21.43 31.43 23.62
N PRO A 55 20.57 32.15 24.35
CA PRO A 55 21.12 32.76 25.55
C PRO A 55 20.26 32.48 26.78
N VAL A 56 20.95 32.06 27.83
CA VAL A 56 20.49 32.01 29.22
C VAL A 56 20.51 33.45 29.73
N MET A 57 19.40 33.93 30.30
CA MET A 57 19.34 34.79 31.50
C MET A 57 17.90 35.26 31.81
N GLY A 58 17.39 34.90 32.99
CA GLY A 58 16.84 35.85 33.98
C GLY A 58 15.41 36.44 33.85
N THR A 59 14.42 35.72 34.39
CA THR A 59 13.38 36.13 35.38
C THR A 59 12.45 37.39 35.24
N ILE A 60 11.17 37.13 35.58
CA ILE A 60 10.06 37.95 36.18
C ILE A 60 9.09 38.75 35.27
N ALA A 61 7.85 38.23 35.10
CA ALA A 61 6.56 38.94 35.28
C ALA A 61 5.36 37.93 35.26
N PRO A 62 4.26 38.17 36.00
CA PRO A 62 3.28 37.14 36.47
C PRO A 62 2.12 36.85 35.48
N PRO A 63 1.29 35.81 35.73
CA PRO A 63 0.20 35.44 34.83
C PRO A 63 -0.98 36.42 35.01
N MET A 64 -1.48 36.96 33.90
CA MET A 64 -2.72 37.74 33.89
C MET A 64 -3.84 36.91 33.27
N ASP A 65 -4.84 36.64 34.11
CA ASP A 65 -6.14 36.12 33.73
C ASP A 65 -6.96 37.13 32.90
N GLY A 66 -7.73 36.60 31.95
CA GLY A 66 -9.03 37.14 31.55
C GLY A 66 -9.03 38.22 30.46
N ILE A 67 -9.34 37.83 29.22
CA ILE A 67 -10.16 38.66 28.33
C ILE A 67 -11.18 37.77 27.61
N ASN A 68 -12.44 37.95 28.01
CA ASN A 68 -13.63 37.46 27.34
C ASN A 68 -13.83 38.16 25.98
N ASN A 69 -14.29 37.41 24.99
CA ASN A 69 -14.98 37.86 23.78
C ASN A 69 -14.25 38.87 22.87
N VAL A 70 -13.61 38.36 21.81
CA VAL A 70 -13.41 39.14 20.58
C VAL A 70 -14.57 38.82 19.64
N ALA A 71 -15.44 39.82 19.46
CA ALA A 71 -16.53 39.75 18.49
C ALA A 71 -15.96 39.71 17.06
N GLY A 72 -16.41 38.74 16.24
CA GLY A 72 -16.17 38.77 14.79
C GLY A 72 -15.79 37.47 14.09
N ILE A 73 -15.66 36.33 14.79
CA ILE A 73 -15.26 35.06 14.15
C ILE A 73 -16.50 34.20 13.85
N VAL A 74 -16.89 34.14 12.58
CA VAL A 74 -17.83 33.14 12.05
C VAL A 74 -17.03 31.90 11.63
N ARG A 75 -17.45 30.70 12.07
CA ARG A 75 -16.84 29.44 11.62
C ARG A 75 -17.12 29.22 10.13
N GLY A 76 -16.06 29.01 9.34
CA GLY A 76 -16.16 28.54 7.95
C GLY A 76 -15.73 29.54 6.88
N GLU A 77 -15.30 30.74 7.25
CA GLU A 77 -14.86 31.76 6.29
C GLU A 77 -13.36 32.05 6.44
N ALA A 78 -12.61 32.00 5.34
CA ALA A 78 -11.20 32.37 5.35
C ALA A 78 -11.08 33.91 5.44
N PRO A 79 -10.24 34.47 6.33
CA PRO A 79 -10.10 35.91 6.43
C PRO A 79 -9.54 36.48 5.12
N SER A 80 -10.14 37.57 4.65
CA SER A 80 -9.57 38.31 3.52
C SER A 80 -8.19 38.86 3.90
N THR A 81 -7.30 38.91 2.91
CA THR A 81 -5.86 39.22 3.02
C THR A 81 -5.54 40.55 3.70
N ALA A 82 -6.54 41.42 3.92
CA ALA A 82 -6.40 42.68 4.63
C ALA A 82 -6.11 42.52 6.14
N HIS A 83 -6.56 41.43 6.78
CA HIS A 83 -6.27 41.21 8.21
C HIS A 83 -4.86 40.67 8.50
N ALA A 84 -4.14 40.17 7.48
CA ALA A 84 -2.80 39.61 7.67
C ALA A 84 -1.67 40.66 7.75
N ILE A 85 -1.94 41.92 7.40
CA ILE A 85 -0.91 42.98 7.31
C ILE A 85 -0.80 43.82 8.59
N LEU A 86 -1.80 43.80 9.49
CA LEU A 86 -1.84 44.64 10.69
C LEU A 86 -1.42 43.94 12.00
N GLY A 87 -0.62 42.87 11.90
CA GLY A 87 0.26 42.47 13.00
C GLY A 87 -0.30 41.47 14.03
N ASP A 88 -1.45 40.86 13.79
CA ASP A 88 -1.93 39.73 14.59
C ASP A 88 -2.30 38.57 13.65
N GLY A 89 -1.26 37.95 13.09
CA GLY A 89 -1.44 36.78 12.22
C GLY A 89 -1.92 35.58 13.04
N PRO A 90 -2.79 34.72 12.48
CA PRO A 90 -3.22 33.51 13.18
C PRO A 90 -1.99 32.68 13.54
N THR A 91 -1.82 32.38 14.82
CA THR A 91 -0.87 31.36 15.25
C THR A 91 -1.29 30.04 14.60
N LEU A 92 -0.57 29.64 13.55
CA LEU A 92 -0.76 28.34 12.92
C LEU A 92 -0.28 27.29 13.92
N THR A 93 -1.23 26.68 14.64
CA THR A 93 -0.96 25.49 15.43
C THR A 93 -0.50 24.41 14.46
N ALA A 94 0.77 24.04 14.48
CA ALA A 94 1.28 22.95 13.67
C ALA A 94 0.61 21.65 14.14
N SER A 95 -0.43 21.23 13.42
CA SER A 95 -0.97 19.89 13.54
C SER A 95 0.05 18.92 12.95
N PHE A 96 0.92 18.38 13.81
CA PHE A 96 1.69 17.20 13.47
C PHE A 96 0.72 16.02 13.39
N LEU A 97 0.09 15.85 12.24
CA LEU A 97 -0.55 14.58 11.93
C LEU A 97 0.56 13.53 11.87
N PRO A 98 0.47 12.44 12.65
CA PRO A 98 1.41 11.34 12.51
C PRO A 98 1.35 10.80 11.08
N LEU A 99 2.50 10.43 10.52
CA LEU A 99 2.54 9.74 9.24
C LEU A 99 1.66 8.48 9.34
N PRO A 100 0.79 8.22 8.36
CA PRO A 100 -0.04 7.02 8.37
C PRO A 100 0.85 5.79 8.47
N SER A 101 0.42 4.82 9.27
CA SER A 101 1.06 3.51 9.31
C SER A 101 1.13 2.90 7.90
N PRO A 102 2.06 1.99 7.61
CA PRO A 102 2.08 1.27 6.35
C PRO A 102 0.73 0.63 6.00
N ASP A 103 -0.05 0.23 7.02
CA ASP A 103 -1.36 -0.40 6.87
C ASP A 103 -2.43 0.63 6.48
N GLU A 104 -2.40 1.83 7.06
CA GLU A 104 -3.27 2.94 6.65
C GLU A 104 -2.91 3.47 5.26
N GLN A 105 -1.62 3.46 4.89
CA GLN A 105 -1.20 3.78 3.52
C GLN A 105 -1.67 2.71 2.53
N ALA A 106 -1.51 1.43 2.85
CA ALA A 106 -1.99 0.33 2.02
C ALA A 106 -3.51 0.37 1.86
N ARG A 107 -4.24 0.68 2.94
CA ARG A 107 -5.69 0.90 2.88
C ARG A 107 -6.04 2.11 2.03
N ALA A 108 -5.44 3.27 2.28
CA ALA A 108 -5.67 4.48 1.48
C ALA A 108 -5.31 4.30 -0.01
N MET A 109 -4.36 3.42 -0.33
CA MET A 109 -4.05 3.01 -1.70
C MET A 109 -5.08 2.04 -2.29
N ALA A 110 -5.64 1.14 -1.48
CA ALA A 110 -6.69 0.22 -1.89
C ALA A 110 -8.04 0.90 -2.15
N VAL A 111 -8.36 2.00 -1.44
CA VAL A 111 -9.60 2.78 -1.64
C VAL A 111 -9.47 3.93 -2.66
N ASN A 112 -8.29 4.15 -3.26
CA ASN A 112 -8.11 5.26 -4.20
C ASN A 112 -8.50 4.82 -5.62
N ASP A 113 -9.51 5.48 -6.19
CA ASP A 113 -9.95 5.36 -7.60
C ASP A 113 -8.86 5.73 -8.64
N ARG A 114 -7.64 6.03 -8.18
CA ARG A 114 -6.45 6.26 -9.01
C ARG A 114 -5.48 5.11 -8.78
N TYR A 115 -5.48 4.19 -9.75
CA TYR A 115 -4.51 3.11 -9.94
C TYR A 115 -3.12 3.48 -9.42
N VAL A 116 -2.77 2.94 -8.26
CA VAL A 116 -1.45 3.14 -7.65
C VAL A 116 -0.53 2.09 -8.27
N VAL A 117 0.48 2.55 -9.01
CA VAL A 117 1.62 1.71 -9.39
C VAL A 117 2.21 1.18 -8.09
N SER A 118 2.13 -0.14 -7.84
CA SER A 118 2.74 -0.72 -6.65
C SER A 118 4.24 -0.48 -6.72
N GLN A 119 4.81 0.05 -5.64
CA GLN A 119 6.27 0.17 -5.52
C GLN A 119 6.97 -1.20 -5.53
N TYR A 120 6.22 -2.27 -5.26
CA TYR A 120 6.71 -3.65 -5.29
C TYR A 120 6.57 -4.31 -6.67
N LEU A 121 5.88 -3.65 -7.60
CA LEU A 121 5.75 -4.09 -8.99
C LEU A 121 5.73 -2.88 -9.96
N PRO A 122 6.83 -2.11 -10.04
CA PRO A 122 6.86 -0.80 -10.70
C PRO A 122 6.69 -0.85 -12.23
N ASP A 123 6.94 -2.01 -12.84
CA ASP A 123 6.82 -2.22 -14.28
C ASP A 123 5.42 -2.74 -14.68
N CYS A 124 4.50 -2.89 -13.72
CA CYS A 124 3.13 -3.32 -13.98
C CYS A 124 2.21 -2.12 -14.13
N ASP A 125 1.51 -2.05 -15.26
CA ASP A 125 0.50 -1.04 -15.53
C ASP A 125 -0.91 -1.63 -15.37
N PRO A 126 -1.59 -1.39 -14.24
CA PRO A 126 -2.94 -1.88 -14.00
C PRO A 126 -4.02 -1.12 -14.79
N THR A 127 -3.65 -0.10 -15.59
CA THR A 127 -4.60 0.61 -16.46
C THR A 127 -4.81 -0.08 -17.81
N VAL A 128 -3.98 -1.09 -18.12
CA VAL A 128 -4.15 -1.89 -19.34
C VAL A 128 -5.27 -2.89 -19.13
N GLU A 129 -6.38 -2.65 -19.82
CA GLU A 129 -7.53 -3.54 -19.82
C GLU A 129 -7.19 -4.93 -20.37
N ALA A 130 -7.64 -5.97 -19.64
CA ALA A 130 -7.54 -7.34 -20.11
C ALA A 130 -8.64 -7.64 -21.12
N THR A 131 -8.23 -8.02 -22.32
CA THR A 131 -9.09 -8.37 -23.45
C THR A 131 -8.81 -9.79 -23.89
N GLY A 132 -9.80 -10.44 -24.51
CA GLY A 132 -9.70 -11.82 -24.97
C GLY A 132 -10.53 -12.80 -24.14
N GLY A 133 -10.41 -14.08 -24.49
CA GLY A 133 -11.09 -15.17 -23.80
C GLY A 133 -10.29 -15.75 -22.64
N ASN A 134 -10.90 -16.70 -21.93
CA ASN A 134 -10.25 -17.45 -20.87
C ASN A 134 -9.04 -18.24 -21.39
N GLY A 135 -7.84 -17.84 -20.97
CA GLY A 135 -6.56 -18.40 -21.41
C GLY A 135 -6.02 -17.77 -22.70
N GLU A 136 -6.61 -16.68 -23.16
CA GLU A 136 -6.25 -15.96 -24.40
C GLU A 136 -6.14 -14.45 -24.15
N LEU A 137 -5.79 -14.04 -22.93
CA LEU A 137 -5.60 -12.64 -22.60
C LEU A 137 -4.45 -12.02 -23.40
N ASN A 138 -4.62 -10.75 -23.77
CA ASN A 138 -3.55 -9.95 -24.34
C ASN A 138 -2.38 -9.84 -23.34
N VAL A 139 -1.16 -10.02 -23.84
CA VAL A 139 0.05 -10.12 -23.01
C VAL A 139 0.35 -8.82 -22.27
N GLU A 140 -0.05 -7.69 -22.84
CA GLU A 140 0.16 -6.36 -22.27
C GLU A 140 -0.65 -6.13 -20.98
N ALA A 141 -1.75 -6.86 -20.79
CA ALA A 141 -2.55 -6.83 -19.56
C ALA A 141 -2.01 -7.78 -18.48
N LEU A 142 -0.92 -8.51 -18.76
CA LEU A 142 -0.29 -9.43 -17.83
C LEU A 142 0.99 -8.83 -17.26
N CYS A 143 1.12 -8.90 -15.94
CA CYS A 143 2.33 -8.51 -15.24
C CYS A 143 3.08 -9.73 -14.74
N THR A 144 4.40 -9.68 -14.87
CA THR A 144 5.28 -10.77 -14.42
C THR A 144 5.72 -10.52 -12.99
N LEU A 145 5.41 -11.45 -12.12
CA LEU A 145 5.80 -11.52 -10.71
C LEU A 145 7.13 -12.26 -10.55
N TRP A 146 7.57 -12.41 -9.30
CA TRP A 146 8.70 -13.28 -8.97
C TRP A 146 8.44 -14.73 -9.41
N GLY A 147 9.51 -15.45 -9.73
CA GLY A 147 9.41 -16.80 -10.28
C GLY A 147 8.89 -16.87 -11.72
N GLY A 148 8.69 -15.74 -12.40
CA GLY A 148 8.20 -15.70 -13.79
C GLY A 148 6.70 -15.99 -13.91
N ILE A 149 5.97 -15.97 -12.80
CA ILE A 149 4.53 -16.14 -12.77
C ILE A 149 3.86 -14.89 -13.34
N GLN A 150 2.84 -15.06 -14.17
CA GLN A 150 2.08 -13.95 -14.72
C GLN A 150 0.70 -13.88 -14.06
N LEU A 151 0.17 -12.68 -13.85
CA LEU A 151 -1.21 -12.42 -13.46
C LEU A 151 -1.74 -11.23 -14.23
N ARG A 152 -3.06 -11.08 -14.27
CA ARG A 152 -3.70 -9.84 -14.74
C ARG A 152 -3.21 -8.67 -13.89
N ALA A 153 -3.01 -7.51 -14.50
CA ALA A 153 -2.26 -6.42 -13.88
C ALA A 153 -2.83 -5.93 -12.53
N ASP A 154 -4.16 -5.82 -12.42
CA ASP A 154 -4.87 -5.51 -11.17
C ASP A 154 -4.59 -6.53 -10.06
N ALA A 155 -4.75 -7.82 -10.37
CA ALA A 155 -4.46 -8.91 -9.46
C ALA A 155 -2.97 -8.96 -9.09
N ALA A 156 -2.07 -8.74 -10.05
CA ALA A 156 -0.62 -8.75 -9.84
C ALA A 156 -0.18 -7.67 -8.85
N VAL A 157 -0.71 -6.45 -8.99
CA VAL A 157 -0.47 -5.33 -8.06
C VAL A 157 -0.94 -5.71 -6.65
N ALA A 158 -2.15 -6.23 -6.52
CA ALA A 158 -2.68 -6.67 -5.23
C ALA A 158 -1.85 -7.78 -4.59
N LEU A 159 -1.37 -8.75 -5.39
CA LEU A 159 -0.54 -9.84 -4.88
C LEU A 159 0.85 -9.38 -4.46
N ALA A 160 1.42 -8.38 -5.14
CA ALA A 160 2.70 -7.81 -4.77
C ALA A 160 2.65 -7.11 -3.39
N GLU A 161 1.56 -6.40 -3.10
CA GLU A 161 1.34 -5.78 -1.78
C GLU A 161 1.18 -6.83 -0.67
N LEU A 162 0.38 -7.88 -0.91
CA LEU A 162 0.25 -9.01 0.02
C LEU A 162 1.61 -9.70 0.24
N ASN A 163 2.38 -9.91 -0.83
CA ASN A 163 3.69 -10.54 -0.76
C ASN A 163 4.70 -9.71 0.02
N HIS A 164 4.66 -8.39 -0.09
CA HIS A 164 5.51 -7.55 0.74
C HIS A 164 5.26 -7.80 2.24
N ARG A 165 3.98 -7.93 2.65
CA ARG A 165 3.63 -8.24 4.05
C ARG A 165 4.01 -9.65 4.45
N PHE A 166 3.84 -10.61 3.55
CA PHE A 166 4.32 -11.97 3.74
C PHE A 166 5.84 -12.00 3.96
N ASN A 167 6.59 -11.24 3.16
CA ASN A 167 8.05 -11.14 3.27
C ASN A 167 8.48 -10.53 4.61
N LEU A 168 7.80 -9.49 5.09
CA LEU A 168 8.07 -8.93 6.43
C LEU A 168 7.84 -9.96 7.56
N LYS A 169 6.84 -10.84 7.42
CA LYS A 169 6.50 -11.86 8.42
C LYS A 169 7.44 -13.08 8.36
N PHE A 170 7.77 -13.56 7.16
CA PHE A 170 8.44 -14.85 6.95
C PHE A 170 9.89 -14.72 6.42
N GLY A 171 10.35 -13.51 6.10
CA GLY A 171 11.70 -13.24 5.61
C GLY A 171 11.97 -13.70 4.18
N ARG A 172 10.93 -14.04 3.41
CA ARG A 172 10.99 -14.46 2.01
C ARG A 172 9.69 -14.19 1.29
N ASP A 173 9.72 -14.20 -0.04
CA ASP A 173 8.51 -14.14 -0.86
C ASP A 173 7.69 -15.42 -0.76
N MET A 174 6.38 -15.29 -1.02
CA MET A 174 5.45 -16.40 -1.19
C MET A 174 5.93 -17.29 -2.34
N CYS A 175 5.85 -18.61 -2.20
CA CYS A 175 6.12 -19.50 -3.32
C CYS A 175 4.84 -19.68 -4.14
N ILE A 176 4.83 -19.12 -5.36
CA ILE A 176 3.73 -19.26 -6.31
C ILE A 176 4.10 -20.31 -7.37
N TYR A 177 3.26 -21.33 -7.51
CA TYR A 177 3.45 -22.44 -8.44
C TYR A 177 2.83 -22.14 -9.81
N GLU A 178 1.62 -21.59 -9.85
CA GLU A 178 0.94 -21.20 -11.09
C GLU A 178 0.17 -19.89 -10.90
N GLY A 179 0.08 -19.11 -11.98
CA GLY A 179 -0.78 -17.92 -12.10
C GLY A 179 -1.62 -18.04 -13.36
N TYR A 180 -1.50 -17.08 -14.27
CA TYR A 180 -2.14 -17.11 -15.58
C TYR A 180 -1.81 -18.41 -16.35
N ARG A 181 -2.86 -19.06 -16.86
CA ARG A 181 -2.74 -20.31 -17.63
C ARG A 181 -3.40 -20.14 -18.99
N SER A 182 -2.60 -20.19 -20.05
CA SER A 182 -3.11 -20.12 -21.42
C SER A 182 -4.07 -21.27 -21.74
N LEU A 183 -4.91 -21.07 -22.75
CA LEU A 183 -5.87 -22.08 -23.21
C LEU A 183 -5.15 -23.37 -23.65
N SER A 184 -4.02 -23.24 -24.36
CA SER A 184 -3.16 -24.36 -24.74
C SER A 184 -2.65 -25.15 -23.51
N LYS A 185 -2.15 -24.45 -22.48
CA LYS A 185 -1.68 -25.08 -21.24
C LYS A 185 -2.83 -25.69 -20.43
N GLN A 186 -4.04 -25.14 -20.53
CA GLN A 186 -5.23 -25.74 -19.92
C GLN A 186 -5.63 -27.03 -20.64
N TYR A 187 -5.52 -27.13 -21.97
CA TYR A 187 -5.70 -28.40 -22.68
C TYR A 187 -4.70 -29.47 -22.22
N GLU A 188 -3.43 -29.12 -22.08
CA GLU A 188 -2.40 -30.04 -21.58
C GLU A 188 -2.69 -30.48 -20.14
N THR A 189 -3.07 -29.54 -19.29
CA THR A 189 -3.45 -29.82 -17.90
C THR A 189 -4.67 -30.73 -17.83
N LYS A 190 -5.69 -30.50 -18.66
CA LYS A 190 -6.88 -31.34 -18.76
C LYS A 190 -6.54 -32.75 -19.22
N ARG A 191 -5.68 -32.90 -20.22
CA ARG A 191 -5.20 -34.21 -20.70
C ARG A 191 -4.47 -34.99 -19.61
N ARG A 192 -3.65 -34.31 -18.80
CA ARG A 192 -2.85 -34.95 -17.74
C ARG A 192 -3.65 -35.26 -16.48
N ARG A 193 -4.56 -34.38 -16.08
CA ARG A 193 -5.26 -34.44 -14.77
C ARG A 193 -6.73 -34.88 -14.87
N GLY A 194 -7.29 -34.97 -16.07
CA GLY A 194 -8.65 -35.46 -16.30
C GLY A 194 -9.72 -34.64 -15.57
N PHE A 195 -10.55 -35.28 -14.75
CA PHE A 195 -11.65 -34.62 -14.04
C PHE A 195 -11.17 -33.63 -12.96
N LEU A 196 -9.91 -33.73 -12.52
CA LEU A 196 -9.30 -32.82 -11.55
C LEU A 196 -8.91 -31.46 -12.14
N ALA A 197 -8.99 -31.28 -13.46
CA ALA A 197 -8.75 -30.00 -14.11
C ALA A 197 -10.05 -29.41 -14.64
N ALA A 198 -10.17 -28.09 -14.57
CA ALA A 198 -11.25 -27.34 -15.22
C ALA A 198 -11.31 -27.66 -16.72
N THR A 199 -12.51 -27.56 -17.29
CA THR A 199 -12.67 -27.62 -18.75
C THR A 199 -11.87 -26.47 -19.39
N PRO A 200 -11.18 -26.69 -20.52
CA PRO A 200 -10.51 -25.62 -21.24
C PRO A 200 -11.45 -24.45 -21.50
N GLY A 201 -11.00 -23.23 -21.19
CA GLY A 201 -11.81 -22.01 -21.27
C GLY A 201 -12.68 -21.70 -20.05
N THR A 202 -12.62 -22.49 -18.97
CA THR A 202 -13.46 -22.29 -17.77
C THR A 202 -12.65 -22.25 -16.46
N SER A 203 -11.36 -21.90 -16.51
CA SER A 203 -10.50 -21.85 -15.31
C SER A 203 -10.25 -20.41 -14.90
N VAL A 204 -10.36 -20.05 -13.62
CA VAL A 204 -10.03 -18.69 -13.15
C VAL A 204 -8.58 -18.31 -13.47
N HIS A 205 -7.65 -19.27 -13.52
CA HIS A 205 -6.29 -19.06 -14.01
C HIS A 205 -6.24 -18.52 -15.45
N GLY A 206 -7.19 -18.91 -16.31
CA GLY A 206 -7.28 -18.37 -17.67
C GLY A 206 -7.67 -16.89 -17.73
N TRP A 207 -8.16 -16.32 -16.63
CA TRP A 207 -8.41 -14.87 -16.52
C TRP A 207 -7.24 -14.12 -15.85
N GLY A 208 -6.16 -14.83 -15.47
CA GLY A 208 -5.05 -14.22 -14.73
C GLY A 208 -5.44 -13.75 -13.33
N LEU A 209 -6.53 -14.31 -12.80
CA LEU A 209 -7.15 -13.92 -11.53
C LEU A 209 -7.00 -14.96 -10.43
N ALA A 210 -6.24 -16.02 -10.67
CA ALA A 210 -5.96 -17.03 -9.68
C ALA A 210 -4.48 -17.32 -9.60
N PHE A 211 -4.02 -17.66 -8.40
CA PHE A 211 -2.71 -18.24 -8.18
C PHE A 211 -2.82 -19.53 -7.35
N ASP A 212 -1.89 -20.43 -7.60
CA ASP A 212 -1.69 -21.64 -6.80
C ASP A 212 -0.39 -21.51 -6.00
N LEU A 213 -0.44 -21.76 -4.70
CA LEU A 213 0.75 -21.84 -3.84
C LEU A 213 1.57 -23.10 -4.14
N CYS A 214 2.89 -23.01 -3.95
CA CYS A 214 3.75 -24.18 -3.91
C CYS A 214 3.44 -25.06 -2.69
N GLY A 215 3.77 -26.36 -2.80
CA GLY A 215 3.76 -27.26 -1.66
C GLY A 215 4.66 -26.74 -0.53
N GLY A 216 4.07 -26.47 0.63
CA GLY A 216 4.74 -25.84 1.76
C GLY A 216 4.00 -24.60 2.23
N ASP A 217 3.67 -23.71 1.28
CA ASP A 217 2.89 -22.50 1.54
C ASP A 217 1.38 -22.77 1.50
N ASP A 218 0.98 -23.89 0.91
CA ASP A 218 -0.39 -24.40 0.86
C ASP A 218 -0.91 -25.01 2.17
N ARG A 219 -0.13 -25.00 3.25
CA ARG A 219 -0.49 -25.55 4.57
C ARG A 219 0.21 -24.83 5.73
N GLY A 220 -0.25 -25.11 6.95
CA GLY A 220 0.40 -24.63 8.18
C GLY A 220 0.32 -23.12 8.38
N GLU A 221 1.31 -22.54 9.07
CA GLU A 221 1.32 -21.12 9.45
C GLU A 221 1.28 -20.17 8.25
N THR A 222 2.02 -20.48 7.18
CA THR A 222 2.07 -19.65 5.97
C THR A 222 0.70 -19.59 5.30
N LYS A 223 0.04 -20.74 5.13
CA LYS A 223 -1.32 -20.82 4.59
C LYS A 223 -2.32 -20.07 5.45
N GLN A 224 -2.33 -20.33 6.76
CA GLN A 224 -3.22 -19.66 7.71
C GLN A 224 -3.04 -18.14 7.62
N TRP A 225 -1.80 -17.68 7.60
CA TRP A 225 -1.50 -16.25 7.48
C TRP A 225 -2.04 -15.66 6.17
N ILE A 226 -1.90 -16.34 5.04
CA ILE A 226 -2.46 -15.87 3.76
C ILE A 226 -3.99 -15.86 3.81
N GLU A 227 -4.64 -16.83 4.47
CA GLU A 227 -6.11 -16.81 4.63
C GLU A 227 -6.60 -15.67 5.53
N ASP A 228 -5.89 -15.39 6.61
CA ASP A 228 -6.27 -14.35 7.58
C ASP A 228 -6.02 -12.93 7.03
N ASN A 229 -5.06 -12.77 6.12
CA ASN A 229 -4.61 -11.47 5.62
C ASN A 229 -5.00 -11.19 4.16
N GLY A 230 -5.10 -12.23 3.32
CA GLY A 230 -5.26 -12.09 1.86
C GLY A 230 -6.48 -11.29 1.45
N ALA A 231 -7.57 -11.38 2.22
CA ALA A 231 -8.82 -10.68 1.93
C ALA A 231 -8.66 -9.15 1.89
N ALA A 232 -7.73 -8.59 2.66
CA ALA A 232 -7.44 -7.15 2.64
C ALA A 232 -6.90 -6.67 1.27
N TRP A 233 -6.33 -7.58 0.48
CA TRP A 233 -5.87 -7.33 -0.90
C TRP A 233 -6.74 -8.08 -1.94
N GLY A 234 -7.96 -8.47 -1.56
CA GLY A 234 -8.90 -9.12 -2.47
C GLY A 234 -8.57 -10.58 -2.80
N TRP A 235 -7.56 -11.20 -2.17
CA TRP A 235 -7.20 -12.59 -2.40
C TRP A 235 -7.91 -13.52 -1.42
N VAL A 236 -8.66 -14.47 -1.94
CA VAL A 236 -9.44 -15.42 -1.13
C VAL A 236 -9.13 -16.85 -1.53
N ASN A 237 -9.05 -17.77 -0.55
CA ASN A 237 -9.15 -19.20 -0.85
C ASN A 237 -10.64 -19.57 -0.81
N PRO A 238 -11.30 -19.78 -1.96
CA PRO A 238 -12.74 -19.94 -2.02
C PRO A 238 -13.18 -21.19 -1.26
N HIS A 239 -14.35 -21.16 -0.61
CA HIS A 239 -14.72 -22.29 0.26
C HIS A 239 -15.02 -23.58 -0.53
N TRP A 240 -15.36 -23.51 -1.83
CA TRP A 240 -15.39 -24.70 -2.68
C TRP A 240 -14.01 -25.41 -2.73
N ALA A 241 -12.92 -24.64 -2.73
CA ALA A 241 -11.55 -25.15 -2.73
C ALA A 241 -11.14 -25.71 -1.36
N LYS A 242 -11.86 -25.35 -0.30
CA LYS A 242 -11.66 -25.92 1.04
C LYS A 242 -12.49 -27.18 1.30
N THR A 243 -13.57 -27.40 0.55
CA THR A 243 -14.58 -28.41 0.92
C THR A 243 -14.98 -29.39 -0.18
N ARG A 244 -15.17 -28.94 -1.42
CA ARG A 244 -15.74 -29.76 -2.51
C ARG A 244 -14.67 -30.35 -3.41
N LYS A 245 -13.86 -29.47 -4.00
CA LYS A 245 -12.65 -29.86 -4.75
C LYS A 245 -11.49 -29.34 -3.93
N PHE A 246 -11.00 -30.18 -3.03
CA PHE A 246 -10.00 -29.77 -2.05
C PHE A 246 -8.70 -29.33 -2.75
N GLU A 247 -8.52 -28.02 -2.83
CA GLU A 247 -7.44 -27.28 -3.48
C GLU A 247 -6.96 -26.16 -2.53
N PRO A 248 -6.35 -26.52 -1.38
CA PRO A 248 -5.91 -25.55 -0.38
C PRO A 248 -4.85 -24.58 -0.92
N TRP A 249 -4.15 -24.93 -1.99
CA TRP A 249 -3.20 -24.05 -2.66
C TRP A 249 -3.88 -22.94 -3.48
N HIS A 250 -5.16 -23.06 -3.83
CA HIS A 250 -5.83 -22.21 -4.81
C HIS A 250 -6.38 -20.92 -4.21
N PHE A 251 -5.99 -19.78 -4.76
CA PHE A 251 -6.51 -18.47 -4.37
C PHE A 251 -6.99 -17.69 -5.58
N GLU A 252 -8.04 -16.91 -5.38
CA GLU A 252 -8.70 -16.12 -6.40
C GLU A 252 -8.77 -14.65 -6.00
N TYR A 253 -8.64 -13.77 -6.98
CA TYR A 253 -8.76 -12.33 -6.81
C TYR A 253 -10.22 -11.93 -6.95
N LYS A 254 -10.88 -11.80 -5.80
CA LYS A 254 -12.32 -11.57 -5.66
C LYS A 254 -12.82 -10.35 -6.45
N PRO A 255 -12.18 -9.16 -6.40
CA PRO A 255 -12.65 -8.00 -7.17
C PRO A 255 -12.73 -8.29 -8.67
N GLY A 256 -11.75 -9.00 -9.22
CA GLY A 256 -11.71 -9.33 -10.63
C GLY A 256 -12.76 -10.37 -11.05
N THR A 257 -12.98 -11.39 -10.22
CA THR A 257 -14.00 -12.41 -10.47
C THR A 257 -15.42 -11.88 -10.30
N ASP A 258 -15.63 -10.94 -9.38
CA ASP A 258 -16.91 -10.25 -9.15
C ASP A 258 -17.24 -9.32 -10.32
N ALA A 259 -16.27 -8.55 -10.80
CA ALA A 259 -16.45 -7.66 -11.95
C ALA A 259 -16.87 -8.41 -13.22
N MET A 260 -16.55 -9.70 -13.33
CA MET A 260 -16.96 -10.57 -14.44
C MET A 260 -18.21 -11.40 -14.14
N ASP A 261 -18.82 -11.23 -12.96
CA ASP A 261 -19.92 -12.06 -12.46
C ASP A 261 -19.62 -13.57 -12.58
N TYR A 262 -18.36 -13.97 -12.34
CA TYR A 262 -17.87 -15.30 -12.71
C TYR A 262 -18.64 -16.45 -12.04
N TYR A 263 -19.08 -16.25 -10.80
CA TYR A 263 -19.89 -17.21 -10.03
C TYR A 263 -21.39 -16.86 -10.00
N GLY A 264 -21.81 -15.78 -10.64
CA GLY A 264 -23.13 -15.20 -10.45
C GLY A 264 -23.23 -14.37 -9.17
N SER A 265 -24.21 -13.45 -9.12
CA SER A 265 -24.39 -12.44 -8.07
C SER A 265 -24.48 -12.96 -6.63
N ASN A 266 -24.73 -14.26 -6.43
CA ASN A 266 -24.83 -14.92 -5.12
C ASN A 266 -23.80 -16.04 -4.93
N GLY A 267 -22.94 -16.26 -5.91
CA GLY A 267 -22.09 -17.44 -6.01
C GLY A 267 -21.03 -17.53 -4.91
N TRP A 268 -20.46 -16.39 -4.50
CA TRP A 268 -19.46 -16.34 -3.43
C TRP A 268 -20.04 -16.63 -2.04
N GLU A 269 -21.23 -16.12 -1.74
CA GLU A 269 -21.95 -16.41 -0.49
C GLU A 269 -22.43 -17.86 -0.46
N ALA A 270 -22.97 -18.35 -1.59
CA ALA A 270 -23.37 -19.75 -1.76
C ALA A 270 -22.18 -20.71 -1.68
N ASP A 271 -21.01 -20.27 -2.12
CA ASP A 271 -19.77 -21.01 -2.03
C ASP A 271 -19.07 -20.85 -0.67
N GLY A 272 -19.65 -20.14 0.31
CA GLY A 272 -19.15 -20.00 1.69
C GLY A 272 -18.01 -19.00 1.88
N GLY A 273 -17.72 -18.17 0.86
CA GLY A 273 -16.62 -17.19 0.83
C GLY A 273 -16.94 -15.85 1.48
N GLY A 274 -17.81 -15.82 2.49
CA GLY A 274 -18.23 -14.61 3.21
C GLY A 274 -17.14 -14.03 4.11
N ALA A 275 -15.96 -13.73 3.56
CA ALA A 275 -15.17 -12.63 4.09
C ALA A 275 -15.82 -11.37 3.52
N VAL A 276 -16.58 -10.66 4.36
CA VAL A 276 -17.22 -9.40 3.97
C VAL A 276 -16.10 -8.45 3.56
N TYR A 277 -15.99 -8.18 2.26
CA TYR A 277 -15.28 -6.99 1.77
C TYR A 277 -16.25 -5.84 2.02
N ASP A 278 -16.26 -5.35 3.26
CA ASP A 278 -17.09 -4.20 3.61
C ASP A 278 -16.38 -2.95 3.11
N ASP A 279 -16.90 -2.39 2.02
CA ASP A 279 -16.49 -1.10 1.47
C ASP A 279 -16.75 0.07 2.45
N THR A 280 -17.43 -0.18 3.57
CA THR A 280 -17.92 0.87 4.49
C THR A 280 -17.40 0.82 5.93
N THR A 281 -16.51 -0.10 6.33
CA THR A 281 -15.96 -0.10 7.70
C THR A 281 -14.44 0.04 7.79
N PRO A 282 -13.93 1.15 8.38
CA PRO A 282 -12.59 1.19 8.92
C PRO A 282 -12.54 0.42 10.26
N ASP A 283 -11.71 -0.62 10.28
CA ASP A 283 -11.10 -1.31 11.43
C ASP A 283 -11.91 -2.25 12.35
N THR A 284 -11.34 -3.45 12.54
CA THR A 284 -10.85 -3.87 13.87
C THR A 284 -9.70 -4.87 13.71
N ALA A 285 -8.46 -4.39 13.71
CA ALA A 285 -7.35 -5.22 14.20
C ALA A 285 -7.49 -5.37 15.73
N PRO A 286 -7.28 -6.56 16.32
CA PRO A 286 -7.29 -6.69 17.77
C PRO A 286 -6.16 -5.85 18.37
N ALA A 287 -6.51 -5.00 19.34
CA ALA A 287 -5.58 -4.09 20.01
C ALA A 287 -4.42 -4.86 20.68
N PRO A 288 -3.19 -4.32 20.69
CA PRO A 288 -2.10 -4.87 21.48
C PRO A 288 -2.46 -4.88 22.98
N PRO A 289 -1.99 -5.85 23.77
CA PRO A 289 -2.32 -5.93 25.20
C PRO A 289 -1.84 -4.67 25.93
N LYS A 290 -2.74 -4.09 26.75
CA LYS A 290 -2.47 -2.89 27.55
C LYS A 290 -1.28 -3.12 28.50
N PRO A 291 -0.37 -2.14 28.68
CA PRO A 291 0.62 -2.20 29.75
C PRO A 291 -0.06 -2.14 31.12
N ALA A 292 0.49 -2.89 32.09
CA ALA A 292 -0.05 -3.02 33.43
C ALA A 292 -0.14 -1.65 34.14
N THR A 293 -1.34 -1.31 34.62
CA THR A 293 -1.60 -0.09 35.38
C THR A 293 -1.01 -0.21 36.78
N THR A 294 0.07 0.51 37.09
CA THR A 294 0.46 0.80 38.47
C THR A 294 -0.40 1.94 39.00
N THR A 295 -1.24 1.67 40.00
CA THR A 295 -2.06 2.66 40.71
C THR A 295 -1.17 3.62 41.51
N PRO A 296 -1.35 4.96 41.42
CA PRO A 296 -0.68 5.90 42.31
C PRO A 296 -1.31 5.85 43.72
N PRO A 297 -0.56 6.19 44.78
CA PRO A 297 -1.06 6.15 46.16
C PRO A 297 -2.15 7.21 46.40
N PRO A 298 -3.08 6.99 47.35
CA PRO A 298 -4.20 7.89 47.59
C PRO A 298 -3.77 9.25 48.16
N THR A 299 -4.41 10.30 47.64
CA THR A 299 -4.28 11.70 48.07
C THR A 299 -4.86 11.90 49.47
N GLU A 300 -4.13 12.64 50.31
CA GLU A 300 -4.51 13.05 51.67
C GLU A 300 -5.73 14.01 51.65
N PRO A 301 -6.62 14.03 52.65
CA PRO A 301 -7.80 14.89 52.64
C PRO A 301 -7.46 16.36 52.92
N GLU A 302 -8.13 17.26 52.19
CA GLU A 302 -8.02 18.72 52.28
C GLU A 302 -8.62 19.25 53.61
N PRO A 303 -8.06 20.30 54.25
CA PRO A 303 -8.54 20.80 55.53
C PRO A 303 -9.79 21.70 55.39
N ASP A 304 -10.67 21.65 56.40
CA ASP A 304 -11.96 22.35 56.45
C ASP A 304 -11.87 23.88 56.29
N PRO A 305 -12.88 24.52 55.67
CA PRO A 305 -12.89 25.96 55.45
C PRO A 305 -13.16 26.75 56.75
N ALA A 306 -12.42 27.84 56.93
CA ALA A 306 -12.52 28.75 58.07
C ALA A 306 -13.88 29.49 58.16
N PRO A 307 -14.38 29.82 59.37
CA PRO A 307 -15.69 30.45 59.54
C PRO A 307 -15.70 31.93 59.14
N GLN A 308 -16.78 32.37 58.48
CA GLN A 308 -17.02 33.76 58.11
C GLN A 308 -17.45 34.64 59.30
N PRO A 309 -17.11 35.95 59.31
CA PRO A 309 -17.47 36.86 60.39
C PRO A 309 -18.94 37.31 60.31
N THR A 310 -19.59 37.36 61.47
CA THR A 310 -20.97 37.81 61.64
C THR A 310 -21.10 39.33 61.56
N ALA A 311 -22.09 39.82 60.81
CA ALA A 311 -22.48 41.22 60.79
C ALA A 311 -23.19 41.60 62.09
N GLY A 312 -22.67 42.60 62.79
CA GLY A 312 -23.31 43.22 63.95
C GLY A 312 -24.36 44.24 63.53
N THR A 313 -25.56 44.15 64.09
CA THR A 313 -26.56 45.21 64.07
C THR A 313 -26.65 45.83 65.46
N THR A 314 -26.36 47.12 65.52
CA THR A 314 -26.56 48.04 66.64
C THR A 314 -28.05 48.38 66.80
N ALA A 315 -28.56 48.28 68.04
CA ALA A 315 -29.77 48.97 68.51
C ALA A 315 -29.40 50.43 68.88
N PRO A 316 -30.33 51.37 69.14
CA PRO A 316 -31.64 51.20 69.81
C PRO A 316 -32.89 51.31 68.92
#